data_AF-A0A920KHP1-F1
#
_entry.id   AF-A0A920KHP1-F1
#
_cell.length_a   1.000
_cell.length_b   1.000
_cell.length_c   1.000
_cell.angle_alpha   90.00
_cell.angle_beta   90.00
_cell.angle_gamma   90.00
#
_symmetry.space_group_name_H-M   'P 1'
#
loop_
_entity.id
_entity.type
_entity.pdbx_description
1 polymer ?
#
loop_
_entity_poly.entity_id
_entity_poly.type
_entity_poly.pdbx_seq_one_letter_code
_entity_poly.pdbx_strand_id
1 'polypeptide(L)'
;MKKYPFRVVLPAFMTSELKTAFQIGFLIFLPFLVIDMVISSILMSLGMMMLSPMLISLPFKLLLFVLVDGWAMTVGSLVSTFSVGG
;
A
#
# COMPACT_ATOMS: atom_id res chain seq x y z
N MET A 1 30.33 7.90 21.88
CA MET A 1 29.03 8.14 21.22
C MET A 1 29.03 9.56 20.63
N LYS A 2 29.10 9.71 19.30
CA LYS A 2 28.99 11.03 18.64
C LYS A 2 27.57 11.56 18.83
N LYS A 3 27.38 12.58 19.65
CA LYS A 3 26.11 13.31 19.78
C LYS A 3 25.94 14.17 18.53
N TYR A 4 25.24 13.64 17.53
CA TYR A 4 24.80 14.46 16.40
C TYR A 4 23.75 15.48 16.90
N PRO A 5 23.77 16.73 16.44
CA PRO A 5 22.78 17.71 16.85
C PRO A 5 21.36 17.22 16.54
N PHE A 6 20.43 17.41 17.47
CA PHE A 6 19.03 17.01 17.30
C PHE A 6 18.39 17.60 16.02
N ARG A 7 18.85 18.80 15.62
CA ARG A 7 18.45 19.47 14.38
C ARG A 7 18.83 18.73 13.09
N VAL A 8 19.77 17.78 13.15
CA VAL A 8 20.21 16.97 12.00
C VAL A 8 19.62 15.56 12.06
N VAL A 9 19.56 14.97 13.26
CA VAL A 9 19.03 13.60 13.45
C VAL A 9 17.53 13.54 13.20
N LEU A 10 16.77 14.53 13.67
CA LEU A 10 15.32 14.57 13.50
C LEU A 10 14.88 14.57 12.02
N PRO A 11 15.36 15.48 11.14
CA PRO A 11 14.99 15.44 9.72
C PRO A 11 15.54 14.21 8.99
N ALA A 12 16.71 13.68 9.39
CA ALA A 12 17.24 12.45 8.82
C ALA A 12 16.35 11.23 9.14
N PHE A 13 15.84 11.14 10.38
CA PHE A 13 14.89 10.10 10.78
C PHE A 13 13.53 10.25 10.06
N MET A 14 12.99 11.48 9.97
CA MET A 14 11.72 11.68 9.26
C MET A 14 11.80 11.28 7.78
N THR A 15 12.92 11.58 7.12
CA THR A 15 13.10 11.18 5.70
C THR A 15 13.29 9.68 5.53
N SER A 16 13.96 8.98 6.48
CA SER A 16 14.08 7.52 6.46
C SER A 16 12.74 6.82 6.70
N GLU A 17 11.95 7.29 7.67
CA GLU A 17 10.61 6.74 7.94
C GLU A 17 9.65 6.97 6.77
N LEU A 18 9.67 8.17 6.18
CA LEU A 18 8.83 8.47 5.01
C LEU A 18 9.15 7.54 3.83
N LYS A 19 10.43 7.29 3.57
CA LYS A 19 10.86 6.35 2.53
C LYS A 19 10.33 4.93 2.79
N THR A 20 10.46 4.46 4.03
CA THR A 20 9.99 3.13 4.44
C THR A 20 8.47 3.01 4.31
N ALA A 21 7.73 4.03 4.76
CA ALA A 21 6.27 4.09 4.64
C ALA A 21 5.81 4.06 3.17
N PHE A 22 6.48 4.79 2.27
CA PHE A 22 6.18 4.73 0.83
C PHE A 22 6.44 3.36 0.23
N GLN A 23 7.52 2.67 0.64
CA GLN A 23 7.81 1.31 0.16
C GLN A 23 6.73 0.32 0.59
N ILE A 24 6.33 0.35 1.87
CA ILE A 24 5.26 -0.51 2.40
C ILE A 24 3.93 -0.20 1.69
N GLY A 25 3.57 1.08 1.57
CA GLY A 25 2.35 1.50 0.90
C GLY A 25 2.30 1.08 -0.57
N PHE A 26 3.41 1.20 -1.29
CA PHE A 26 3.51 0.77 -2.68
C PHE A 26 3.30 -0.75 -2.84
N LEU A 27 3.96 -1.56 -2.00
CA LEU A 27 3.84 -3.01 -2.04
C LEU A 27 2.41 -3.48 -1.74
N ILE A 28 1.74 -2.84 -0.76
CA ILE A 28 0.34 -3.13 -0.43
C ILE A 28 -0.61 -2.71 -1.56
N PHE A 29 -0.29 -1.63 -2.30
CA PHE A 29 -1.11 -1.13 -3.40
C PHE A 29 -1.05 -1.99 -4.67
N LEU A 30 0.08 -2.67 -4.94
CA LEU A 30 0.29 -3.49 -6.14
C LEU A 30 -0.84 -4.50 -6.47
N PRO A 31 -1.30 -5.36 -5.55
CA PRO A 31 -2.37 -6.32 -5.87
C PRO A 31 -3.68 -5.64 -6.27
N PHE A 32 -4.01 -4.49 -5.67
CA PHE A 32 -5.21 -3.73 -6.02
C PHE A 32 -5.11 -3.08 -7.41
N LEU A 33 -3.90 -2.62 -7.76
CA LEU A 33 -3.60 -2.08 -9.09
C LEU A 33 -3.79 -3.15 -10.17
N VAL A 34 -3.30 -4.37 -9.91
CA VAL A 34 -3.49 -5.51 -10.83
C VAL A 34 -4.98 -5.80 -11.05
N ILE A 35 -5.79 -5.81 -9.98
CA ILE A 35 -7.25 -6.00 -10.09
C ILE A 35 -7.87 -4.93 -11.00
N ASP A 36 -7.53 -3.65 -10.81
CA ASP A 36 -8.07 -2.56 -11.63
C ASP A 36 -7.71 -2.71 -13.11
N MET A 37 -6.47 -3.05 -13.43
CA MET A 37 -6.03 -3.25 -14.81
C MET A 37 -6.72 -4.45 -15.46
N VAL A 38 -6.83 -5.57 -14.74
CA VAL A 38 -7.49 -6.78 -15.24
C VAL A 38 -8.97 -6.50 -15.51
N ILE A 39 -9.69 -5.90 -14.56
CA ILE A 39 -11.12 -5.61 -14.71
C ILE A 39 -11.36 -4.59 -15.84
N SER A 40 -10.53 -3.56 -15.94
CA SER A 40 -10.59 -2.60 -17.05
C SER A 40 -10.41 -3.28 -18.40
N SER A 41 -9.41 -4.18 -18.53
CA SER A 41 -9.16 -4.91 -19.78
C SER A 41 -10.33 -5.82 -20.18
N ILE A 42 -10.98 -6.48 -19.21
CA ILE A 42 -12.14 -7.34 -19.45
C ILE A 42 -13.34 -6.50 -19.91
N LEU A 43 -13.61 -5.37 -19.24
CA LEU A 43 -14.72 -4.47 -19.60
C LEU A 43 -14.54 -3.86 -21.00
N MET A 44 -13.31 -3.43 -21.32
CA MET A 44 -12.97 -2.95 -22.65
C MET A 44 -13.17 -4.06 -23.71
N SER A 45 -12.77 -5.29 -23.40
CA SER A 45 -12.99 -6.44 -24.30
C SER A 45 -14.46 -6.81 -24.50
N LEU A 46 -15.33 -6.52 -23.52
CA LEU A 46 -16.77 -6.75 -23.60
C LEU A 46 -17.53 -5.61 -24.31
N GLY A 47 -16.82 -4.54 -24.74
CA GLY A 47 -17.43 -3.38 -25.39
C GLY A 47 -18.19 -2.45 -24.44
N MET A 48 -18.08 -2.65 -23.12
CA MET A 48 -18.79 -1.86 -22.12
C MET A 48 -17.95 -0.64 -21.68
N MET A 49 -17.90 0.38 -22.53
CA MET A 49 -17.13 1.61 -22.25
C MET A 49 -17.82 2.56 -21.25
N MET A 50 -19.12 2.41 -21.02
CA MET A 50 -19.90 3.34 -20.19
C MET A 50 -20.00 2.93 -18.72
N LEU A 51 -19.65 1.69 -18.39
CA LEU A 51 -19.57 1.25 -17.00
C LEU A 51 -18.19 1.55 -16.46
N SER A 52 -18.12 2.33 -15.38
CA SER A 52 -16.85 2.62 -14.70
C SER A 52 -16.23 1.33 -14.16
N PRO A 53 -15.02 0.96 -14.59
CA PRO A 53 -14.32 -0.23 -14.09
C PRO A 53 -14.12 -0.20 -12.57
N MET A 54 -14.08 1.00 -11.98
CA MET A 54 -13.89 1.21 -10.54
C MET A 54 -15.02 0.63 -9.69
N LEU A 55 -16.27 0.73 -10.16
CA LEU A 55 -17.42 0.19 -9.42
C LEU A 55 -17.40 -1.33 -9.39
N ILE A 56 -16.92 -1.93 -10.47
CA ILE A 56 -16.79 -3.38 -10.60
C ILE A 56 -15.57 -3.86 -9.83
N SER A 57 -14.46 -3.11 -9.80
CA SER A 57 -13.27 -3.51 -9.06
C SER A 57 -13.39 -3.38 -7.54
N LEU A 58 -14.20 -2.44 -7.04
CA LEU A 58 -14.39 -2.20 -5.61
C LEU A 58 -14.75 -3.47 -4.79
N PRO A 59 -15.80 -4.25 -5.12
CA PRO A 59 -16.12 -5.46 -4.36
C PRO A 59 -15.01 -6.52 -4.42
N PHE A 60 -14.29 -6.66 -5.55
CA PHE A 60 -13.18 -7.61 -5.67
C PHE A 60 -11.98 -7.20 -4.82
N LYS A 61 -11.67 -5.89 -4.77
CA LYS A 61 -10.62 -5.38 -3.88
C LYS A 61 -10.95 -5.65 -2.42
N LEU A 62 -12.19 -5.41 -2.00
CA LEU A 62 -12.64 -5.68 -0.63
C LEU A 62 -12.58 -7.18 -0.30
N LEU A 63 -13.01 -8.04 -1.22
CA LEU A 63 -12.89 -9.49 -1.07
C LEU A 63 -11.43 -9.92 -0.93
N LEU A 64 -10.53 -9.47 -1.81
CA LEU A 64 -9.11 -9.80 -1.70
C LEU A 64 -8.54 -9.32 -0.37
N PHE A 65 -8.87 -8.09 0.04
CA PHE A 65 -8.37 -7.51 1.29
C PHE A 65 -8.81 -8.30 2.53
N VAL A 66 -10.05 -8.79 2.56
CA VAL A 66 -10.53 -9.65 3.64
C VAL A 66 -9.92 -11.06 3.57
N LEU A 67 -9.77 -11.63 2.37
CA LEU A 67 -9.23 -12.98 2.17
C LEU A 67 -7.77 -13.12 2.62
N VAL A 68 -6.96 -12.08 2.42
CA VAL A 68 -5.54 -12.09 2.82
C VAL A 68 -5.32 -11.62 4.26
N ASP A 69 -6.40 -11.43 5.03
CA ASP A 69 -6.36 -10.77 6.34
C ASP A 69 -5.57 -9.44 6.30
N GLY A 70 -5.95 -8.58 5.36
CA GLY A 70 -5.23 -7.34 5.06
C GLY A 70 -5.14 -6.37 6.24
N TRP A 71 -6.03 -6.48 7.23
CA TRP A 71 -5.93 -5.73 8.49
C TRP A 71 -4.75 -6.20 9.33
N ALA A 72 -4.57 -7.52 9.52
CA ALA A 72 -3.40 -8.06 10.20
C ALA A 72 -2.11 -7.74 9.43
N MET A 73 -2.13 -7.80 8.10
CA MET A 73 -0.95 -7.55 7.28
C MET A 73 -0.50 -6.08 7.31
N THR A 74 -1.45 -5.14 7.25
CA THR A 74 -1.18 -3.69 7.34
C THR A 74 -0.67 -3.30 8.72
N VAL A 75 -1.34 -3.76 9.79
CA VAL A 75 -0.93 -3.49 11.18
C VAL A 75 0.40 -4.17 11.50
N GLY A 76 0.59 -5.42 11.07
CA GLY A 76 1.84 -6.16 11.26
C GLY A 76 3.03 -5.50 10.56
N SER A 77 2.83 -4.99 9.33
CA SER A 77 3.86 -4.25 8.61
C SER A 77 4.28 -3.00 9.38
N LEU A 78 3.32 -2.23 9.92
CA LEU A 78 3.61 -1.04 10.72
C LEU A 78 4.34 -1.39 12.03
N VAL A 79 3.84 -2.37 12.79
CA VAL A 79 4.44 -2.78 14.08
C VAL A 79 5.85 -3.34 13.87
N SER A 80 6.09 -4.09 12.79
CA SER A 80 7.42 -4.62 12.49
C SER A 80 8.46 -3.52 12.24
N THR A 81 8.08 -2.41 11.61
CA THR A 81 8.98 -1.28 11.36
C THR A 81 9.39 -0.59 12.66
N PHE A 82 8.45 -0.40 13.59
CA PHE A 82 8.74 0.23 14.88
C PHE A 82 9.43 -0.71 15.89
N SER A 83 9.14 -2.01 15.84
CA SER A 83 9.72 -2.99 16.77
C SER A 83 11.17 -3.38 16.45
N VAL A 84 11.60 -3.28 15.19
CA VAL A 84 12.97 -3.62 14.78
C VAL A 84 13.91 -2.40 14.82
N GLY A 85 13.37 -1.20 15.01
CA GLY A 85 14.11 0.08 15.07
C GLY A 85 14.55 0.54 16.47
N GLY A 86 14.95 -0.38 17.36
CA GLY A 86 15.44 -0.10 18.72
C GLY A 86 16.91 -0.46 18.92
#